data_AF-A0A9N7APF1-F1
#
_entry.id   AF-A0A9N7APF1-F1
#
_cell.length_a   1.000
_cell.length_b   1.000
_cell.length_c   1.000
_cell.angle_alpha   90.00
_cell.angle_beta   90.00
_cell.angle_gamma   90.00
#
_symmetry.space_group_name_H-M   'P 1'
#
loop_
_entity.id
_entity.type
_entity.pdbx_description
1 polymer ?
#
loop_
_entity_poly.entity_id
_entity_poly.type
_entity_poly.pdbx_seq_one_letter_code
_entity_poly.pdbx_strand_id
1 'polypeptide(L)'
;MIGYIQFFYQPFYLYLQAIFIDKAISISIFGIIYVLFRLSDIVEAWTFRKIKHTKYDIYIILIIISLLSVLIKIVSHVYIFIAIITFLVILIAIYSNNLEYFLRKNIDSKVLGTITSINSVISRIFSFLALAICSGLINFISAINTFVLLILIFCTLSIIVVYKFRNNRKG
;
A
#
# COMPACT_ATOMS: atom_id res chain seq x y z
N MET A 1 2.23 14.06 3.02
CA MET A 1 2.83 12.94 3.80
C MET A 1 1.84 11.79 3.95
N ILE A 2 0.61 12.06 4.41
CA ILE A 2 -0.53 11.12 4.30
C ILE A 2 -0.91 10.89 2.82
N GLY A 3 -0.66 11.86 1.94
CA GLY A 3 -0.79 11.67 0.48
C GLY A 3 0.07 10.55 -0.13
N TYR A 4 1.22 10.20 0.46
CA TYR A 4 2.03 9.06 0.01
C TYR A 4 1.42 7.71 0.37
N ILE A 5 0.53 7.68 1.37
CA ILE A 5 -0.16 6.47 1.81
C ILE A 5 -1.30 6.15 0.85
N GLN A 6 -2.06 7.18 0.45
CA GLN A 6 -3.12 7.04 -0.55
C GLN A 6 -2.58 6.83 -1.98
N PHE A 7 -1.36 7.30 -2.27
CA PHE A 7 -0.59 6.96 -3.49
C PHE A 7 -0.43 5.44 -3.68
N PHE A 8 -0.50 4.63 -2.62
CA PHE A 8 -0.43 3.18 -2.73
C PHE A 8 -1.80 2.55 -2.88
N TYR A 9 -2.78 2.91 -2.06
CA TYR A 9 -4.08 2.24 -2.05
C TYR A 9 -4.87 2.37 -3.35
N GLN A 10 -4.99 3.59 -3.88
CA GLN A 10 -5.90 3.85 -5.00
C GLN A 10 -5.34 3.32 -6.33
N PRO A 11 -4.04 3.49 -6.64
CA PRO A 11 -3.42 2.84 -7.79
C PRO A 11 -3.35 1.32 -7.62
N PHE A 12 -3.20 0.77 -6.41
CA PHE A 12 -3.16 -0.68 -6.22
C PHE A 12 -4.39 -1.40 -6.77
N TYR A 13 -5.60 -0.93 -6.45
CA TYR A 13 -6.82 -1.59 -6.92
C TYR A 13 -6.95 -1.57 -8.45
N LEU A 14 -6.61 -0.44 -9.08
CA LEU A 14 -6.61 -0.29 -10.54
C LEU A 14 -5.50 -1.13 -11.19
N TYR A 15 -4.34 -1.19 -10.55
CA TYR A 15 -3.17 -1.90 -11.05
C TYR A 15 -3.30 -3.42 -10.91
N LEU A 16 -3.96 -3.89 -9.85
CA LEU A 16 -4.30 -5.30 -9.67
C LEU A 16 -5.16 -5.83 -10.81
N GLN A 17 -6.08 -5.00 -11.34
CA GLN A 17 -6.85 -5.38 -12.53
C GLN A 17 -5.94 -5.64 -13.74
N ALA A 18 -4.95 -4.78 -13.97
CA ALA A 18 -3.97 -4.98 -15.05
C ALA A 18 -3.13 -6.26 -14.84
N ILE A 19 -2.74 -6.57 -13.60
CA ILE A 19 -1.98 -7.79 -13.29
C ILE A 19 -2.83 -9.06 -13.51
N PHE A 20 -4.10 -9.03 -13.12
CA PHE A 20 -4.99 -10.17 -13.30
C PHE A 20 -5.30 -10.43 -14.79
N ILE A 21 -5.38 -9.38 -15.60
CA ILE A 21 -5.47 -9.48 -17.06
C ILE A 21 -4.18 -10.10 -17.64
N ASP A 22 -3.00 -9.65 -17.21
CA ASP A 22 -1.69 -10.17 -17.61
C ASP A 22 -1.52 -11.67 -17.27
N LYS A 23 -2.10 -12.12 -16.14
CA LYS A 23 -2.15 -13.52 -15.71
C LYS A 23 -3.25 -14.36 -16.38
N ALA A 24 -3.98 -13.80 -17.37
CA ALA A 24 -5.10 -14.44 -18.07
C ALA A 24 -6.20 -14.98 -17.14
N ILE A 25 -6.47 -14.30 -16.03
CA ILE A 25 -7.52 -14.71 -15.08
C ILE A 25 -8.89 -14.36 -15.66
N SER A 26 -9.82 -15.32 -15.57
CA SER A 26 -11.18 -15.18 -16.10
C SER A 26 -11.88 -13.97 -15.51
N ILE A 27 -12.59 -13.24 -16.38
CA ILE A 27 -13.33 -12.03 -16.00
C ILE A 27 -14.37 -12.33 -14.92
N SER A 28 -14.92 -13.56 -14.91
CA SER A 28 -15.90 -14.01 -13.92
C SER A 28 -15.41 -14.00 -12.47
N ILE A 29 -14.08 -14.05 -12.24
CA ILE A 29 -13.48 -14.13 -10.90
C ILE A 29 -13.21 -12.73 -10.32
N PHE A 30 -13.17 -11.67 -11.13
CA PHE A 30 -12.92 -10.31 -10.64
C PHE A 30 -13.92 -9.84 -9.60
N GLY A 31 -15.22 -10.16 -9.78
CA GLY A 31 -16.25 -9.78 -8.81
C GLY A 31 -15.97 -10.39 -7.43
N ILE A 32 -15.53 -11.64 -7.39
CA ILE A 32 -15.17 -12.35 -6.15
C ILE A 32 -13.93 -11.72 -5.51
N ILE A 33 -12.90 -11.42 -6.32
CA ILE A 33 -11.67 -10.76 -5.84
C ILE A 33 -12.00 -9.38 -5.25
N TYR A 34 -12.88 -8.61 -5.90
CA TYR A 34 -13.31 -7.32 -5.39
C TYR A 34 -13.99 -7.44 -4.01
N VAL A 35 -14.90 -8.39 -3.85
CA VAL A 35 -15.54 -8.66 -2.55
C VAL A 35 -14.52 -9.07 -1.50
N LEU A 36 -13.55 -9.93 -1.85
CA LEU A 36 -12.47 -10.33 -0.94
C LEU A 36 -11.63 -9.14 -0.47
N PHE A 37 -11.32 -8.20 -1.35
CA PHE A 37 -10.61 -6.98 -0.97
C PHE A 37 -11.45 -6.08 -0.06
N ARG A 38 -12.76 -5.96 -0.29
CA ARG A 38 -13.65 -5.24 0.65
C ARG A 38 -13.73 -5.90 2.01
N LEU A 39 -13.73 -7.22 2.09
CA LEU A 39 -13.65 -7.94 3.36
C LEU A 39 -12.28 -7.73 4.03
N SER A 40 -11.21 -7.60 3.24
CA SER A 40 -9.87 -7.30 3.74
C SER A 40 -9.80 -5.95 4.44
N ASP A 41 -10.49 -4.93 3.93
CA ASP A 41 -10.61 -3.61 4.58
C ASP A 41 -11.23 -3.73 6.00
N ILE A 42 -12.23 -4.62 6.18
CA ILE A 42 -12.87 -4.88 7.49
C ILE A 42 -11.91 -5.61 8.43
N VAL A 43 -11.25 -6.65 7.94
CA VAL A 43 -10.28 -7.45 8.70
C VAL A 43 -9.11 -6.59 9.17
N GLU A 44 -8.62 -5.72 8.29
CA GLU A 44 -7.60 -4.72 8.59
C GLU A 44 -8.04 -3.80 9.73
N ALA A 45 -9.22 -3.16 9.64
CA ALA A 45 -9.71 -2.24 10.66
C ALA A 45 -9.84 -2.92 12.04
N TRP A 46 -10.31 -4.17 12.07
CA TRP A 46 -10.38 -4.96 13.29
C TRP A 46 -8.99 -5.31 13.85
N THR A 47 -8.06 -5.68 12.97
CA THR A 47 -6.68 -6.03 13.34
C THR A 47 -5.94 -4.81 13.88
N PHE A 48 -6.08 -3.65 13.24
CA PHE A 48 -5.49 -2.39 13.68
C PHE A 48 -5.93 -2.00 15.10
N ARG A 49 -7.20 -2.21 15.47
CA ARG A 49 -7.70 -1.95 16.84
C ARG A 49 -7.07 -2.84 17.91
N LYS A 50 -6.60 -4.04 17.55
CA LYS A 50 -6.04 -5.02 18.49
C LYS A 50 -4.52 -4.95 18.64
N ILE A 51 -3.82 -4.42 17.64
CA ILE A 51 -2.35 -4.33 17.66
C ILE A 51 -1.91 -3.25 18.65
N LYS A 52 -1.00 -3.60 19.56
CA LYS A 52 -0.25 -2.60 20.33
C LYS A 52 0.68 -1.89 19.36
N HIS A 53 0.44 -0.61 19.09
CA HIS A 53 1.24 0.19 18.16
C HIS A 53 2.66 0.44 18.68
N THR A 54 3.53 -0.57 18.61
CA THR A 54 4.94 -0.42 18.98
C THR A 54 5.75 0.04 17.77
N LYS A 55 6.85 0.76 18.03
CA LYS A 55 7.66 1.41 16.99
C LYS A 55 8.45 0.41 16.12
N TYR A 56 8.71 -0.79 16.63
CA TYR A 56 9.52 -1.81 15.95
C TYR A 56 8.70 -2.64 14.95
N ASP A 57 7.38 -2.74 15.17
CA ASP A 57 6.47 -3.49 14.30
C ASP A 57 6.43 -2.91 12.87
N ILE A 58 6.66 -1.61 12.71
CA ILE A 58 6.65 -0.92 11.41
C ILE A 58 7.71 -1.48 10.45
N TYR A 59 8.93 -1.72 10.93
CA TYR A 59 10.01 -2.23 10.08
C TYR A 59 9.82 -3.71 9.73
N ILE A 60 9.31 -4.50 10.68
CA ILE A 60 9.00 -5.91 10.46
C ILE A 60 7.91 -6.03 9.38
N ILE A 61 6.86 -5.23 9.46
CA ILE A 61 5.79 -5.21 8.45
C ILE A 61 6.34 -4.84 7.07
N LEU A 62 7.24 -3.85 6.96
CA LEU A 62 7.86 -3.48 5.68
C LEU A 62 8.72 -4.60 5.07
N ILE A 63 9.47 -5.34 5.91
CA ILE A 63 10.24 -6.50 5.44
C ILE A 63 9.30 -7.57 4.89
N ILE A 64 8.22 -7.87 5.60
CA ILE A 64 7.23 -8.87 5.17
C ILE A 64 6.57 -8.44 3.85
N ILE A 65 6.18 -7.16 3.70
CA ILE A 65 5.62 -6.60 2.46
C ILE A 65 6.62 -6.78 1.31
N SER A 66 7.90 -6.45 1.53
CA SER A 66 8.94 -6.61 0.51
C SER A 66 9.12 -8.07 0.09
N LEU A 67 9.15 -9.01 1.05
CA LEU A 67 9.30 -10.45 0.76
C LEU A 67 8.12 -10.99 -0.03
N LEU A 68 6.88 -10.66 0.38
CA LEU A 68 5.67 -11.07 -0.33
C LEU A 68 5.64 -10.51 -1.75
N SER A 69 6.10 -9.27 -1.97
CA SER A 69 6.16 -8.67 -3.30
C SER A 69 7.01 -9.48 -4.28
N VAL A 70 8.17 -9.98 -3.84
CA VAL A 70 9.05 -10.81 -4.67
C VAL A 70 8.44 -12.20 -4.89
N LEU A 71 7.78 -12.75 -3.87
CA LEU A 71 7.18 -14.08 -3.92
C LEU A 71 6.06 -14.17 -4.97
N ILE A 72 5.32 -13.08 -5.21
CA ILE A 72 4.28 -12.97 -6.25
C ILE A 72 4.82 -13.33 -7.64
N LYS A 73 6.10 -13.09 -7.93
CA LYS A 73 6.72 -13.41 -9.23
C LYS A 73 6.81 -14.91 -9.49
N ILE A 74 6.98 -15.71 -8.45
CA ILE A 74 7.29 -17.14 -8.53
C ILE A 74 6.01 -17.97 -8.57
N VAL A 75 4.90 -17.42 -8.07
CA VAL A 75 3.64 -18.15 -7.95
C VAL A 75 2.94 -18.30 -9.30
N SER A 76 2.75 -19.56 -9.69
CA SER A 76 2.02 -19.97 -10.91
C SER A 76 0.53 -20.17 -10.65
N HIS A 77 0.16 -20.75 -9.50
CA HIS A 77 -1.24 -21.05 -9.18
C HIS A 77 -2.05 -19.78 -8.85
N VAL A 78 -3.14 -19.57 -9.60
CA VAL A 78 -4.03 -18.41 -9.48
C VAL A 78 -4.60 -18.22 -8.08
N TYR A 79 -5.04 -19.28 -7.41
CA TYR A 79 -5.62 -19.16 -6.06
C TYR A 79 -4.59 -18.74 -5.01
N ILE A 80 -3.37 -19.30 -5.08
CA ILE A 80 -2.25 -18.94 -4.19
C ILE A 80 -1.86 -17.48 -4.45
N PHE A 81 -1.83 -17.07 -5.72
CA PHE A 81 -1.58 -15.69 -6.12
C PHE A 81 -2.60 -14.72 -5.52
N ILE A 82 -3.90 -15.01 -5.65
CA ILE A 82 -4.98 -14.19 -5.07
C ILE A 82 -4.84 -14.10 -3.54
N ALA A 83 -4.56 -15.22 -2.86
CA ALA A 83 -4.38 -15.23 -1.41
C ALA A 83 -3.21 -14.33 -0.97
N ILE A 84 -2.05 -14.43 -1.64
CA ILE A 84 -0.87 -13.61 -1.34
C ILE A 84 -1.16 -12.12 -1.57
N ILE A 85 -1.80 -11.78 -2.69
CA ILE A 85 -2.17 -10.40 -3.00
C ILE A 85 -3.13 -9.85 -1.94
N THR A 86 -4.13 -10.63 -1.53
CA THR A 86 -5.09 -10.25 -0.50
C THR A 86 -4.38 -9.99 0.83
N PHE A 87 -3.46 -10.88 1.21
CA PHE A 87 -2.66 -10.72 2.42
C PHE A 87 -1.73 -9.50 2.35
N LEU A 88 -1.12 -9.24 1.18
CA LEU A 88 -0.29 -8.07 0.94
C LEU A 88 -1.09 -6.78 1.11
N VAL A 89 -2.32 -6.71 0.58
CA VAL A 89 -3.22 -5.57 0.74
C VAL A 89 -3.47 -5.29 2.22
N ILE A 90 -3.81 -6.32 3.01
CA ILE A 90 -4.04 -6.18 4.47
C ILE A 90 -2.80 -5.64 5.19
N LEU A 91 -1.59 -6.10 4.83
CA LEU A 91 -0.36 -5.64 5.48
C LEU A 91 -0.02 -4.19 5.13
N ILE A 92 -0.12 -3.81 3.85
CA ILE A 92 0.08 -2.42 3.40
C ILE A 92 -0.91 -1.50 4.13
N ALA A 93 -2.12 -2.00 4.32
CA ALA A 93 -3.20 -1.31 4.97
C ALA A 93 -2.96 -1.06 6.47
N ILE A 94 -2.57 -2.10 7.21
CA ILE A 94 -2.16 -1.99 8.61
C ILE A 94 -0.96 -1.05 8.76
N TYR A 95 0.04 -1.16 7.88
CA TYR A 95 1.19 -0.26 7.86
C TYR A 95 0.78 1.21 7.69
N SER A 96 -0.12 1.45 6.73
CA SER A 96 -0.63 2.76 6.37
C SER A 96 -1.32 3.45 7.55
N ASN A 97 -2.24 2.74 8.23
CA ASN A 97 -2.93 3.27 9.40
C ASN A 97 -1.98 3.50 10.58
N ASN A 98 -1.01 2.61 10.79
CA ASN A 98 0.01 2.80 11.81
C ASN A 98 0.81 4.08 11.55
N LEU A 99 1.27 4.28 10.32
CA LEU A 99 2.02 5.46 9.93
C LEU A 99 1.19 6.73 10.14
N GLU A 100 -0.07 6.73 9.72
CA GLU A 100 -0.98 7.86 9.92
C GLU A 100 -1.19 8.18 11.40
N TYR A 101 -1.43 7.17 12.25
CA TYR A 101 -1.55 7.34 13.69
C TYR A 101 -0.28 7.97 14.30
N PHE A 102 0.91 7.50 13.91
CA PHE A 102 2.18 8.07 14.38
C PHE A 102 2.40 9.51 13.92
N LEU A 103 1.99 9.86 12.70
CA LEU A 103 2.11 11.21 12.16
C LEU A 103 1.13 12.18 12.84
N ARG A 104 -0.15 11.78 12.98
CA ARG A 104 -1.19 12.62 13.60
C ARG A 104 -0.95 12.91 15.07
N LYS A 105 -0.33 11.98 15.82
CA LYS A 105 0.02 12.18 17.23
C LYS A 105 0.93 13.40 17.50
N ASN A 106 1.59 13.94 16.47
CA ASN A 106 2.50 15.09 16.59
C ASN A 106 1.94 16.41 16.04
N ILE A 107 0.67 16.43 15.60
CA ILE A 107 0.09 17.58 14.91
C ILE A 107 -0.95 18.22 15.84
N ASP A 108 -0.89 19.54 15.98
CA ASP A 108 -1.85 20.31 16.77
C ASP A 108 -3.27 20.20 16.18
N SER A 109 -4.25 19.94 17.04
CA SER A 109 -5.66 19.71 16.70
C SER A 109 -6.28 20.85 15.88
N LYS A 110 -5.81 22.09 16.08
CA LYS A 110 -6.27 23.29 15.36
C LYS A 110 -5.93 23.30 13.87
N VAL A 111 -4.89 22.58 13.45
CA VAL A 111 -4.42 22.55 12.05
C VAL A 111 -4.80 21.23 11.35
N LEU A 112 -5.38 20.27 12.09
CA LEU A 112 -5.67 18.93 11.61
C LEU A 112 -6.66 18.91 10.44
N GLY A 113 -7.70 19.77 10.48
CA GLY A 113 -8.70 19.87 9.41
C GLY A 113 -8.09 20.30 8.08
N THR A 114 -7.31 21.38 8.10
CA THR A 114 -6.59 21.92 6.93
C THR A 114 -5.53 20.95 6.41
N ILE A 115 -4.82 20.26 7.29
CA ILE A 115 -3.86 19.22 6.91
C ILE A 115 -4.57 18.02 6.24
N THR A 116 -5.77 17.66 6.70
CA THR A 116 -6.54 16.56 6.12
C THR A 116 -7.02 16.90 4.71
N SER A 117 -7.54 18.11 4.49
CA SER A 117 -7.99 18.55 3.15
C SER A 117 -6.82 18.65 2.17
N ILE A 118 -5.70 19.26 2.57
CA ILE A 118 -4.47 19.35 1.76
C ILE A 118 -3.93 17.96 1.43
N ASN A 119 -3.90 17.04 2.39
CA ASN A 119 -3.45 15.66 2.11
C ASN A 119 -4.36 14.94 1.11
N SER A 120 -5.68 15.17 1.12
CA SER A 120 -6.59 14.55 0.17
C SER A 120 -6.40 15.02 -1.27
N VAL A 121 -5.95 16.27 -1.47
CA VAL A 121 -5.66 16.83 -2.79
C VAL A 121 -4.30 16.34 -3.27
N ILE A 122 -3.28 16.45 -2.41
CA ILE A 122 -1.92 15.96 -2.69
C ILE A 122 -1.97 14.47 -3.06
N SER A 123 -2.69 13.67 -2.28
CA SER A 123 -2.92 12.26 -2.56
C SER A 123 -3.44 11.99 -3.98
N ARG A 124 -4.46 12.74 -4.41
CA ARG A 124 -5.08 12.54 -5.72
C ARG A 124 -4.10 12.87 -6.84
N ILE A 125 -3.35 13.96 -6.71
CA ILE A 125 -2.29 14.34 -7.67
C ILE A 125 -1.22 13.25 -7.73
N PHE A 126 -0.76 12.79 -6.57
CA PHE A 126 0.21 11.72 -6.48
C PHE A 126 -0.33 10.43 -7.13
N SER A 127 -1.56 10.01 -6.82
CA SER A 127 -2.17 8.81 -7.39
C SER A 127 -2.29 8.89 -8.91
N PHE A 128 -2.62 10.07 -9.44
CA PHE A 128 -2.63 10.34 -10.87
C PHE A 128 -1.24 10.19 -11.50
N LEU A 129 -0.20 10.77 -10.88
CA LEU A 129 1.18 10.62 -11.32
C LEU A 129 1.66 9.16 -11.26
N ALA A 130 1.28 8.42 -10.20
CA ALA A 130 1.59 7.00 -10.06
C ALA A 130 1.03 6.22 -11.25
N LEU A 131 -0.26 6.42 -11.56
CA LEU A 131 -0.93 5.75 -12.66
C LEU A 131 -0.33 6.10 -14.02
N ALA A 132 0.06 7.37 -14.23
CA ALA A 132 0.75 7.79 -15.45
C ALA A 132 2.11 7.08 -15.62
N ILE A 133 2.92 7.03 -14.54
CA ILE A 133 4.20 6.31 -14.54
C ILE A 133 3.99 4.81 -14.77
N CYS A 134 3.00 4.21 -14.09
CA CYS A 134 2.61 2.82 -14.24
C CYS A 134 2.22 2.49 -15.69
N SER A 135 1.38 3.34 -16.30
CA SER A 135 0.94 3.19 -17.69
C SER A 135 2.12 3.28 -18.66
N GLY A 136 3.08 4.17 -18.39
CA GLY A 136 4.31 4.25 -19.18
C GLY A 136 5.16 2.98 -19.03
N LEU A 137 5.39 2.52 -17.80
CA LEU A 137 6.24 1.37 -17.49
C LEU A 137 5.70 0.04 -18.02
N ILE A 138 4.38 -0.17 -18.04
CA ILE A 138 3.76 -1.39 -18.60
C ILE A 138 4.16 -1.62 -20.06
N ASN A 139 4.42 -0.56 -20.83
CA ASN A 139 4.86 -0.69 -22.22
C ASN A 139 6.28 -1.24 -22.37
N PHE A 140 7.10 -1.16 -21.31
CA PHE A 140 8.51 -1.58 -21.32
C PHE A 140 8.76 -2.84 -20.50
N ILE A 141 7.95 -3.09 -19.48
CA ILE A 141 8.16 -4.12 -18.46
C ILE A 141 6.81 -4.77 -18.13
N SER A 142 6.78 -6.08 -17.87
CA SER A 142 5.53 -6.78 -17.49
C SER A 142 4.83 -6.15 -16.28
N ALA A 143 3.51 -6.28 -16.22
CA ALA A 143 2.71 -5.68 -15.14
C ALA A 143 3.18 -6.14 -13.75
N ILE A 144 3.49 -7.44 -13.61
CA ILE A 144 4.00 -8.01 -12.36
C ILE A 144 5.33 -7.37 -11.95
N ASN A 145 6.27 -7.20 -12.89
CA ASN A 145 7.57 -6.61 -12.58
C ASN A 145 7.45 -5.13 -12.17
N THR A 146 6.59 -4.38 -12.85
CA THR A 146 6.31 -2.97 -12.53
C THR A 146 5.66 -2.85 -11.14
N PHE A 147 4.74 -3.75 -10.79
CA PHE A 147 4.14 -3.82 -9.45
C PHE A 147 5.19 -4.01 -8.35
N VAL A 148 6.07 -5.00 -8.53
CA VAL A 148 7.14 -5.30 -7.57
C VAL A 148 8.04 -4.09 -7.39
N LEU A 149 8.43 -3.44 -8.50
CA LEU A 149 9.26 -2.26 -8.47
C LEU A 149 8.60 -1.10 -7.69
N LEU A 150 7.30 -0.88 -7.88
CA LEU A 150 6.55 0.14 -7.12
C LEU A 150 6.50 -0.16 -5.62
N ILE A 151 6.31 -1.43 -5.22
CA ILE A 151 6.34 -1.82 -3.80
C ILE A 151 7.74 -1.64 -3.22
N LEU A 152 8.80 -1.91 -3.98
CA LEU A 152 10.18 -1.67 -3.50
C LEU A 152 10.46 -0.17 -3.32
N ILE A 153 10.01 0.66 -4.25
CA ILE A 153 10.06 2.13 -4.11
C ILE A 153 9.24 2.58 -2.89
N PHE A 154 8.07 1.98 -2.65
CA PHE A 154 7.29 2.27 -1.44
C PHE A 154 8.08 2.02 -0.17
N CYS A 155 8.66 0.82 -0.06
CA CYS A 155 9.36 0.38 1.13
C CYS A 155 10.56 1.28 1.42
N THR A 156 11.31 1.69 0.38
CA THR A 156 12.45 2.59 0.54
C THR A 156 12.02 3.99 0.99
N LEU A 157 11.01 4.60 0.35
CA LEU A 157 10.46 5.90 0.76
C LEU A 157 9.90 5.86 2.19
N SER A 158 9.21 4.77 2.53
CA SER A 158 8.64 4.50 3.85
C SER A 158 9.72 4.46 4.94
N ILE A 159 10.85 3.79 4.67
CA ILE A 159 11.99 3.75 5.60
C ILE A 159 12.58 5.15 5.81
N ILE A 160 12.79 5.92 4.73
CA ILE A 160 13.32 7.29 4.79
C ILE A 160 12.40 8.19 5.65
N VAL A 161 11.09 8.09 5.43
CA VAL A 161 10.07 8.84 6.16
C VAL A 161 10.13 8.52 7.66
N VAL A 162 10.09 7.24 8.02
CA VAL A 162 10.14 6.82 9.43
C VAL A 162 11.46 7.22 10.08
N TYR A 163 12.58 7.10 9.36
CA TYR A 163 13.89 7.50 9.83
C TYR A 163 13.98 9.00 10.12
N LYS A 164 13.51 9.86 9.20
CA LYS A 164 13.49 11.32 9.36
C LYS A 164 12.61 11.74 10.55
N PHE A 165 11.44 11.12 10.71
CA PHE A 165 10.56 11.37 11.86
C PHE A 165 11.17 10.95 13.19
N ARG A 166 12.01 9.90 13.20
CA ARG A 166 12.71 9.46 14.42
C ARG A 166 13.79 10.46 14.83
N ASN A 167 14.54 11.02 13.88
CA ASN A 167 15.64 11.93 14.17
C ASN A 167 15.15 13.26 14.75
N ASN A 168 14.02 13.79 14.24
CA ASN A 168 13.43 15.05 14.70
C ASN A 168 12.85 15.01 16.13
N ARG A 169 12.77 13.84 16.79
CA ARG A 169 12.32 13.72 18.19
C ARG A 169 13.48 13.61 19.20
N LYS A 170 14.74 13.61 18.76
CA LYS A 170 15.93 13.56 19.62
C LYS A 170 16.65 14.91 19.77
N GLY A 171 16.14 15.97 19.13
CA GLY A 171 16.52 17.36 19.40
C GLY A 171 15.36 18.06 20.09
#